data_AF-X1UX90-F1
#
_entry.id   AF-X1UX90-F1
#
_cell.length_a   1.000
_cell.length_b   1.000
_cell.length_c   1.000
_cell.angle_alpha   90.00
_cell.angle_beta   90.00
_cell.angle_gamma   90.00
#
_symmetry.space_group_name_H-M   'P 1'
#
loop_
_entity.id
_entity.type
_entity.pdbx_description
1 polymer ?
#
loop_
_entity_poly.entity_id
_entity_poly.type
_entity_poly.pdbx_seq_one_letter_code
_entity_poly.pdbx_strand_id
1 'polypeptide(L)' 'MKRVCAWCGKVLGDKKGGAKGDITHGICKACEAKYLTLGYRQSGARTLRWVGAETKKEG' A
#
# COMPACT_ATOMS: atom_id res chain seq x y z
N MET A 1 10.02 -14.55 8.67
CA MET A 1 10.02 -13.47 7.64
C MET A 1 10.50 -12.16 8.26
N LYS A 2 11.46 -11.51 7.62
CA LYS A 2 12.01 -10.23 8.08
C LYS A 2 11.18 -9.08 7.52
N ARG A 3 10.89 -8.06 8.33
CA ARG A 3 10.25 -6.83 7.85
C ARG A 3 11.30 -5.74 7.74
N VAL A 4 11.44 -5.14 6.56
CA VAL A 4 12.41 -4.07 6.29
C VAL A 4 11.72 -2.84 5.73
N CYS A 5 12.25 -1.65 6.01
CA CYS A 5 11.77 -0.41 5.43
C CYS A 5 12.16 -0.33 3.95
N ALA A 6 11.21 -0.08 3.04
CA ALA A 6 11.48 0.05 1.62
C ALA A 6 12.28 1.31 1.26
N TRP A 7 12.25 2.34 2.11
CA TRP A 7 12.91 3.62 1.85
C TRP A 7 14.33 3.70 2.39
N CYS A 8 14.59 3.14 3.58
CA CYS A 8 15.89 3.27 4.24
C CYS A 8 16.54 1.93 4.59
N GLY A 9 15.93 0.80 4.24
CA GLY A 9 16.45 -0.54 4.54
C GLY A 9 16.40 -0.95 6.01
N LYS A 10 15.94 -0.08 6.93
CA LYS A 10 15.91 -0.36 8.37
C LYS A 10 15.06 -1.58 8.69
N VAL A 11 15.57 -2.47 9.54
CA VAL A 11 14.82 -3.63 10.03
C VAL A 11 13.73 -3.15 10.98
N LEU A 12 12.48 -3.48 10.65
CA LEU A 12 11.28 -3.11 11.40
C LEU A 12 10.85 -4.20 12.39
N GLY A 13 11.43 -5.39 12.26
CA GLY A 13 11.20 -6.54 13.14
C GLY A 13 11.07 -7.83 12.35
N ASP A 14 10.89 -8.91 13.09
CA ASP A 14 10.83 -10.27 12.55
C ASP A 14 9.48 -10.91 12.91
N LYS A 15 8.75 -11.38 11.91
CA LYS A 15 7.52 -12.15 12.11
C LYS A 15 7.85 -13.64 12.16
N LYS A 16 7.42 -14.29 13.25
CA LYS A 16 7.42 -15.75 13.40
C LYS A 16 6.42 -16.37 12.42
N GLY A 17 6.83 -17.46 11.74
CA GLY A 17 5.96 -18.25 10.87
C GLY A 17 6.08 -18.04 9.36
N GLY A 18 6.94 -17.13 8.88
CA GLY A 18 7.26 -17.04 7.45
C GLY A 18 8.42 -17.93 7.05
N ALA A 19 8.49 -18.37 5.79
CA ALA A 19 9.54 -19.26 5.32
C ALA A 19 10.93 -18.60 5.47
N LYS A 20 11.96 -19.43 5.60
CA LYS A 20 13.36 -18.97 5.68
C LYS A 20 13.70 -18.28 4.36
N GLY A 21 13.98 -16.97 4.42
CA GLY A 21 14.32 -16.15 3.25
C GLY A 21 13.27 -15.09 2.90
N ASP A 22 12.04 -15.19 3.42
CA ASP A 22 11.00 -14.19 3.14
C ASP A 22 11.33 -12.84 3.76
N ILE A 23 11.39 -11.82 2.90
CA ILE A 23 11.54 -10.42 3.27
C ILE A 23 10.27 -9.68 2.85
N THR A 24 9.64 -9.01 3.81
CA THR A 24 8.52 -8.11 3.56
C THR A 24 8.95 -6.67 3.72
N HIS A 25 8.45 -5.82 2.84
CA HIS A 25 8.78 -4.40 2.84
C HIS A 25 7.64 -3.60 3.49
N GLY A 26 7.99 -2.58 4.26
CA GLY A 26 7.06 -1.62 4.87
C GLY A 26 7.67 -0.22 4.92
N ILE A 27 7.06 0.70 5.65
CA ILE A 27 7.63 2.04 5.89
C ILE A 27 7.88 2.25 7.38
N CYS A 28 9.02 2.85 7.74
CA CYS A 28 9.31 3.22 9.12
C CYS A 28 8.69 4.59 9.44
N LYS A 29 8.35 4.86 10.70
CA LYS A 29 7.79 6.15 11.13
C LYS A 29 8.61 7.38 10.68
N ALA A 30 9.93 7.26 10.63
CA ALA A 30 10.80 8.35 10.18
C ALA A 30 10.69 8.60 8.66
N CYS A 31 10.55 7.56 7.85
CA CYS A 31 10.34 7.70 6.41
C CYS A 31 8.91 8.14 6.11
N GLU A 32 7.92 7.63 6.84
CA GLU A 32 6.54 8.10 6.76
C GLU A 32 6.46 9.60 7.08
N ALA A 33 7.10 10.05 8.16
CA ALA A 33 7.15 11.46 8.54
C ALA A 33 7.82 12.36 7.46
N LYS A 34 8.78 11.83 6.71
CA LYS A 34 9.48 12.58 5.66
C LYS A 34 8.74 12.61 4.33
N TYR A 35 8.16 11.48 3.92
CA TYR A 35 7.64 11.30 2.58
C TYR A 35 6.10 11.31 2.50
N LEU A 36 5.40 10.92 3.58
CA LEU A 36 3.94 10.82 3.59
C LEU A 36 3.25 12.01 4.27
N THR A 37 3.92 12.72 5.18
CA THR A 37 3.34 13.92 5.82
C THR A 37 3.21 15.11 4.87
N LEU A 38 3.91 15.09 3.74
CA LEU A 38 3.73 16.05 2.64
C LEU A 38 2.55 15.68 1.70
N GLY A 39 1.89 14.53 1.95
CA GLY A 39 0.97 13.87 1.01
C GLY A 39 -0.51 13.89 1.37
N TYR A 40 -0.96 14.61 2.41
CA TYR A 40 -2.41 14.74 2.71
C TYR A 40 -3.15 15.71 1.76
N ARG A 41 -2.72 15.75 0.49
CA ARG A 41 -3.43 16.43 -0.60
C ARG A 41 -3.24 15.72 -1.95
N GLN A 42 -3.35 14.39 -2.00
CA GLN A 42 -3.67 13.76 -3.29
C GLN A 42 -4.29 12.38 -3.16
N SER A 43 -5.61 12.35 -3.09
CA SER A 43 -6.48 11.42 -3.81
C SER A 43 -7.90 11.94 -3.59
N GLY A 44 -8.32 12.84 -4.48
CA GLY A 44 -9.71 13.26 -4.53
C GLY A 44 -10.59 12.03 -4.53
N ALA A 45 -11.68 12.11 -3.76
CA ALA A 45 -12.74 11.13 -3.74
C ALA A 45 -13.16 10.82 -5.18
N ARG A 46 -12.59 9.76 -5.77
CA ARG A 46 -13.13 9.16 -6.99
C ARG A 46 -14.31 8.34 -6.50
N THR A 47 -15.42 9.05 -6.25
CA THR A 47 -16.74 8.45 -6.19
C THR A 47 -16.91 7.70 -7.50
N LEU A 48 -16.60 6.41 -7.48
CA LEU A 48 -16.97 5.46 -8.52
C LEU A 48 -18.50 5.41 -8.51
N ARG A 49 -19.11 6.36 -9.21
CA ARG A 49 -20.52 6.27 -9.59
C ARG A 49 -20.62 5.13 -10.59
N TRP A 50 -20.94 3.96 -10.07
CA TRP A 50 -21.47 2.86 -10.88
C TRP A 50 -22.68 3.39 -11.66
N VAL A 51 -22.51 3.64 -12.95
CA VAL A 51 -23.62 3.74 -13.88
C VAL A 51 -23.74 2.36 -14.50
N GLY A 52 -24.83 1.67 -14.19
CA GLY A 52 -25.09 0.31 -14.60
C GLY A 52 -24.97 0.15 -16.11
N ALA A 53 -24.32 -0.93 -16.53
CA ALA A 53 -24.33 -1.38 -17.92
C ALA A 53 -25.74 -1.89 -18.25
N GLU A 54 -26.51 -1.05 -18.92
CA GLU A 54 -27.76 -1.41 -19.59
C GLU A 54 -27.45 -2.39 -20.74
N THR A 55 -27.98 -3.61 -20.61
CA THR A 55 -27.87 -4.66 -21.63
C THR A 55 -28.89 -4.37 -22.74
N LYS A 56 -28.41 -3.88 -23.89
CA LYS A 56 -29.23 -3.81 -25.11
C LYS A 56 -29.05 -5.11 -25.91
N LYS A 57 -30.05 -5.99 -25.86
CA LYS A 57 -30.26 -7.07 -26.83
C LYS A 57 -30.98 -6.50 -28.06
N GLU A 58 -30.35 -6.57 -29.21
CA GLU A 58 -30.93 -6.47 -30.55
C GLU A 58 -30.04 -7.37 -31.42
N GLY A 59 -30.47 -8.34 -32.22
CA GLY A 59 -31.76 -8.92 -32.59
C GLY A 59 -31.44 -10.17 -33.42
#